data_AF-A0A7R9V049-F1
#
_entry.id   AF-A0A7R9V049-F1
#
_cell.length_a   1.000
_cell.length_b   1.000
_cell.length_c   1.000
_cell.angle_alpha   90.00
_cell.angle_beta   90.00
_cell.angle_gamma   90.00
#
_symmetry.space_group_name_H-M   'P 1'
#
loop_
_entity.id
_entity.type
_entity.pdbx_description
1 polymer ?
#
loop_
_entity_poly.entity_id
_entity_poly.type
_entity_poly.pdbx_seq_one_letter_code
_entity_poly.pdbx_strand_id
1 'polypeptide(L)'
;QDEAEPPRREEEDDDDDGPIRVVKNYSRDAARARVARLPNGEVYDPTQYAVSPITGELVAVSEMAEHMRISLIDPRWKEQREAMMSKLRDSTKAQDDEITRNLVGLAKTRPDIFGSTEEEMSEIVSSQIREKLLSGTGRAVVWDGSRR
;
A
#
# COMPACT_ATOMS: atom_id res chain seq x y z
N GLN A 1 73.35 22.72 -50.39
CA GLN A 1 72.19 23.10 -49.58
C GLN A 1 71.80 21.83 -48.88
N ASP A 2 72.25 21.74 -47.64
CA ASP A 2 72.28 20.56 -46.80
C ASP A 2 70.87 20.16 -46.36
N GLU A 3 70.45 18.94 -46.67
CA GLU A 3 69.24 18.36 -46.11
C GLU A 3 69.52 17.92 -44.66
N ALA A 4 69.01 18.69 -43.71
CA ALA A 4 69.03 18.33 -42.30
C ALA A 4 67.82 17.43 -41.99
N GLU A 5 68.08 16.16 -41.68
CA GLU A 5 67.11 15.22 -41.12
C GLU A 5 66.66 15.72 -39.73
N PRO A 6 65.36 15.80 -39.42
CA PRO A 6 64.93 16.19 -38.08
C PRO A 6 65.31 15.10 -37.07
N PRO A 7 65.69 15.45 -35.82
CA PRO A 7 66.02 14.45 -34.83
C PRO A 7 64.79 13.59 -34.56
N ARG A 8 64.94 12.26 -34.70
CA ARG A 8 63.97 11.26 -34.21
C ARG A 8 63.74 11.59 -32.74
N ARG A 9 62.53 12.05 -32.39
CA ARG A 9 62.10 12.08 -31.00
C ARG A 9 62.12 10.64 -30.53
N GLU A 10 63.05 10.33 -29.64
CA GLU A 10 62.96 9.16 -28.80
C GLU A 10 61.65 9.34 -28.04
N GLU A 11 60.63 8.57 -28.40
CA GLU A 11 59.44 8.41 -27.57
C GLU A 11 59.96 7.71 -26.32
N GLU A 12 60.26 8.50 -25.29
CA GLU A 12 60.42 8.01 -23.93
C GLU A 12 59.07 7.38 -23.59
N ASP A 13 58.97 6.06 -23.82
CA ASP A 13 57.98 5.23 -23.16
C ASP A 13 58.30 5.34 -21.67
N ASP A 14 57.74 6.36 -21.02
CA ASP A 14 57.61 6.45 -19.58
C ASP A 14 56.73 5.26 -19.15
N ASP A 15 57.33 4.08 -19.12
CA ASP A 15 56.88 2.93 -18.37
C ASP A 15 56.97 3.32 -16.89
N ASP A 16 56.03 4.16 -16.45
CA ASP A 16 55.77 4.48 -15.06
C ASP A 16 55.19 3.20 -14.44
N ASP A 17 56.07 2.21 -14.21
CA ASP A 17 55.89 0.96 -13.46
C ASP A 17 55.64 1.23 -11.97
N GLY A 18 54.95 2.34 -11.67
CA GLY A 18 54.40 2.63 -10.37
C GLY A 18 53.45 1.51 -9.94
N PRO A 19 53.43 1.12 -8.66
CA PRO A 19 52.62 0.02 -8.19
C PRO A 19 51.13 0.27 -8.48
N ILE A 20 50.58 -0.48 -9.44
CA ILE A 20 49.19 -0.38 -9.87
C ILE A 20 48.26 -0.59 -8.67
N ARG A 21 47.48 0.43 -8.33
CA ARG A 21 46.51 0.39 -7.24
C ARG A 21 45.21 -0.28 -7.71
N VAL A 22 45.17 -1.61 -7.66
CA VAL A 22 43.94 -2.38 -7.96
C VAL A 22 42.87 -2.09 -6.91
N VAL A 23 41.78 -1.45 -7.32
CA VAL A 23 40.62 -1.20 -6.47
C VAL A 23 39.87 -2.52 -6.29
N LYS A 24 40.06 -3.15 -5.13
CA LYS A 24 39.52 -4.48 -4.78
C LYS A 24 37.97 -4.56 -4.72
N ASN A 25 37.27 -3.43 -4.92
CA ASN A 25 35.81 -3.33 -4.95
C ASN A 25 35.29 -2.72 -6.27
N TYR A 26 36.08 -2.75 -7.35
CA TYR A 26 35.65 -2.27 -8.65
C TYR A 26 34.65 -3.25 -9.27
N SER A 27 33.37 -2.85 -9.31
CA SER A 27 32.31 -3.58 -10.00
C SER A 27 31.79 -2.72 -11.14
N ARG A 28 31.86 -3.24 -12.37
CA ARG A 28 31.27 -2.63 -13.56
C ARG A 28 29.77 -2.39 -13.32
N ASP A 29 29.22 -1.24 -13.73
CA ASP A 29 27.82 -0.90 -13.43
C ASP A 29 26.80 -1.92 -13.97
N ALA A 30 27.11 -2.59 -15.09
CA ALA A 30 26.31 -3.72 -15.58
C ALA A 30 26.35 -4.96 -14.65
N ALA A 31 27.47 -5.21 -13.96
CA ALA A 31 27.57 -6.24 -12.94
C ALA A 31 26.88 -5.81 -11.62
N ARG A 32 26.91 -4.51 -11.30
CA ARG A 32 26.11 -3.94 -10.19
C ARG A 32 24.61 -4.04 -10.45
N ALA A 33 24.16 -3.87 -11.69
CA ALA A 33 22.75 -4.05 -12.06
C ALA A 33 22.30 -5.52 -11.91
N ARG A 34 23.16 -6.48 -12.26
CA ARG A 34 22.90 -7.92 -12.06
C ARG A 34 22.90 -8.36 -10.58
N VAL A 35 23.55 -7.59 -9.71
CA VAL A 35 23.56 -7.79 -8.25
C VAL A 35 22.81 -6.65 -7.56
N ALA A 36 21.98 -5.91 -8.31
CA ALA A 36 21.20 -4.84 -7.73
C ALA A 36 20.21 -5.51 -6.80
N ARG A 37 20.32 -5.21 -5.51
CA ARG A 37 19.26 -5.61 -4.58
C ARG A 37 18.11 -4.67 -4.82
N LEU A 38 16.94 -5.24 -5.08
CA LEU A 38 15.71 -4.47 -5.01
C LEU A 38 15.54 -3.91 -3.58
N PRO A 39 14.76 -2.84 -3.37
CA PRO A 39 14.60 -2.20 -2.04
C PRO A 39 14.15 -3.16 -0.92
N ASN A 40 13.52 -4.27 -1.28
CA ASN A 40 13.10 -5.39 -0.45
C ASN A 40 14.21 -6.44 -0.16
N GLY A 41 15.44 -6.24 -0.65
CA GLY A 41 16.61 -7.07 -0.33
C GLY A 41 16.82 -8.29 -1.23
N GLU A 42 15.89 -8.56 -2.16
CA GLU A 42 15.97 -9.63 -3.15
C GLU A 42 16.96 -9.31 -4.27
N VAL A 43 17.60 -10.35 -4.81
CA VAL A 43 18.54 -10.22 -5.94
C VAL A 43 17.75 -9.97 -7.22
N TYR A 44 18.09 -8.91 -7.96
CA TYR A 44 17.46 -8.60 -9.23
C TYR A 44 17.75 -9.70 -10.26
N ASP A 45 16.73 -10.51 -10.55
CA ASP A 45 16.73 -11.43 -11.69
C ASP A 45 16.09 -10.73 -12.90
N PRO A 46 16.85 -10.45 -13.98
CA PRO A 46 16.32 -9.79 -15.17
C PRO A 46 15.25 -10.60 -15.90
N THR A 47 15.03 -11.88 -15.56
CA THR A 47 13.92 -12.68 -16.08
C THR A 47 12.63 -12.53 -15.26
N GLN A 48 12.74 -12.14 -13.99
CA GLN A 48 11.61 -12.04 -13.06
C GLN A 48 11.13 -10.61 -12.86
N TYR A 49 11.88 -9.61 -13.28
CA TYR A 49 11.52 -8.19 -13.12
C TYR A 49 11.57 -7.46 -14.47
N ALA A 50 10.59 -6.60 -14.70
CA ALA A 50 10.47 -5.77 -15.88
C ALA A 50 10.11 -4.32 -15.49
N VAL A 51 10.51 -3.36 -16.32
CA VAL A 51 10.20 -1.94 -16.11
C VAL A 51 8.84 -1.62 -16.70
N SER A 52 7.96 -0.99 -15.92
CA SER A 52 6.65 -0.54 -16.40
C SER A 52 6.79 0.61 -17.41
N PRO A 53 6.12 0.56 -18.57
CA PRO A 53 6.20 1.62 -19.57
C PRO A 53 5.46 2.91 -19.16
N ILE A 54 4.56 2.83 -18.18
CA ILE A 54 3.73 3.97 -17.75
C ILE A 54 4.40 4.68 -16.56
N THR A 55 4.84 3.91 -15.56
CA THR A 55 5.39 4.47 -14.31
C THR A 55 6.91 4.46 -14.25
N GLY A 56 7.59 3.70 -15.11
CA GLY A 56 9.05 3.53 -15.07
C GLY A 56 9.54 2.72 -13.87
N GLU A 57 8.64 2.13 -13.09
CA GLU A 57 8.98 1.34 -11.90
C GLU A 57 9.38 -0.09 -12.27
N LEU A 58 10.27 -0.66 -11.46
CA LEU A 58 10.70 -2.04 -11.59
C LEU A 58 9.70 -2.96 -10.89
N VAL A 59 8.96 -3.76 -11.66
CA VAL A 59 7.86 -4.60 -11.17
C VAL A 59 8.14 -6.06 -11.52
N ALA A 60 7.79 -6.98 -10.63
CA ALA A 60 7.89 -8.41 -10.93
C ALA A 60 6.98 -8.80 -12.10
N VAL A 61 7.43 -9.70 -12.97
CA VAL A 61 6.67 -10.15 -14.15
C VAL A 61 5.33 -10.76 -13.76
N SER A 62 5.25 -11.44 -12.61
CA SER A 62 3.99 -11.95 -12.05
C SER A 62 3.00 -10.85 -11.67
N GLU A 63 3.49 -9.69 -11.22
CA GLU A 63 2.69 -8.57 -10.73
C GLU A 63 2.47 -7.49 -11.79
N MET A 64 3.16 -7.56 -12.93
CA MET A 64 3.08 -6.58 -14.03
C MET A 64 1.64 -6.40 -14.55
N ALA A 65 0.86 -7.49 -14.63
CA ALA A 65 -0.53 -7.42 -15.07
C ALA A 65 -1.40 -6.58 -14.13
N GLU A 66 -1.22 -6.75 -12.82
CA GLU A 66 -1.94 -6.00 -11.80
C GLU A 66 -1.45 -4.55 -11.73
N HIS A 67 -0.14 -4.33 -11.84
CA HIS A 67 0.47 -3.01 -11.91
C HIS A 67 -0.06 -2.18 -13.08
N MET A 68 -0.16 -2.80 -14.26
CA MET A 68 -0.76 -2.18 -15.43
C MET A 68 -2.25 -1.94 -15.22
N ARG A 69 -2.99 -2.90 -14.66
CA ARG A 69 -4.41 -2.75 -14.36
C ARG A 69 -4.66 -1.55 -13.45
N ILE A 70 -3.88 -1.39 -12.38
CA ILE A 70 -4.00 -0.29 -11.44
C ILE A 70 -3.59 1.04 -12.08
N SER A 71 -2.54 1.05 -12.90
CA SER A 71 -2.07 2.27 -13.57
C SER A 71 -3.01 2.75 -14.68
N LEU A 72 -3.68 1.83 -15.38
CA LEU A 72 -4.62 2.11 -16.48
C LEU A 72 -6.05 2.33 -16.00
N ILE A 73 -6.33 2.09 -14.72
CA ILE A 73 -7.59 2.44 -14.12
C ILE A 73 -7.78 3.96 -14.22
N ASP A 74 -8.96 4.38 -14.69
CA ASP A 74 -9.30 5.80 -14.83
C ASP A 74 -9.21 6.50 -13.48
N PRO A 75 -8.42 7.60 -13.35
CA PRO A 75 -8.32 8.35 -12.10
C PRO A 75 -9.67 8.80 -11.54
N ARG A 76 -10.67 9.02 -12.41
CA ARG A 76 -12.03 9.41 -12.02
C ARG A 76 -12.77 8.31 -11.26
N TRP A 77 -12.47 7.03 -11.52
CA TRP A 77 -13.11 5.92 -10.78
C TRP A 77 -12.72 5.97 -9.30
N LYS A 78 -11.48 6.37 -9.00
CA LYS A 78 -10.92 6.38 -7.65
C LYS A 78 -11.62 7.46 -6.85
N GLU A 79 -11.72 8.65 -7.43
CA GLU A 79 -12.43 9.80 -6.86
C GLU A 79 -13.93 9.50 -6.67
N GLN A 80 -14.60 8.88 -7.65
CA GLN A 80 -16.01 8.55 -7.53
C GLN A 80 -16.28 7.48 -6.47
N ARG A 81 -15.44 6.44 -6.41
CA ARG A 81 -15.54 5.39 -5.40
C ARG A 81 -15.23 5.92 -4.01
N GLU A 82 -14.20 6.74 -3.88
CA GLU A 82 -13.86 7.41 -2.63
C GLU A 82 -14.97 8.37 -2.21
N ALA A 83 -15.54 9.16 -3.12
CA ALA A 83 -16.69 10.01 -2.84
C ALA A 83 -17.93 9.21 -2.42
N MET A 84 -18.17 8.04 -3.02
CA MET A 84 -19.25 7.14 -2.61
C MET A 84 -18.99 6.57 -1.21
N MET A 85 -17.76 6.15 -0.93
CA MET A 85 -17.35 5.65 0.39
C MET A 85 -17.40 6.75 1.45
N SER A 86 -16.99 7.97 1.13
CA SER A 86 -17.11 9.13 2.01
C SER A 86 -18.58 9.41 2.29
N LYS A 87 -19.45 9.44 1.27
CA LYS A 87 -20.90 9.59 1.47
C LYS A 87 -21.52 8.51 2.36
N LEU A 88 -21.01 7.28 2.33
CA LEU A 88 -21.45 6.22 3.23
C LEU A 88 -20.97 6.45 4.67
N ARG A 89 -19.74 6.95 4.85
CA ARG A 89 -19.15 7.27 6.17
C ARG A 89 -19.72 8.55 6.78
N ASP A 90 -19.98 9.55 5.96
CA ASP A 90 -20.50 10.88 6.31
C ASP A 90 -22.03 10.91 6.32
N SER A 91 -22.69 9.81 5.95
CA SER A 91 -24.14 9.71 6.12
C SER A 91 -24.44 9.79 7.61
N THR A 92 -25.24 10.79 8.02
CA THR A 92 -25.83 10.93 9.36
C THR A 92 -26.85 9.82 9.68
N LYS A 93 -26.64 8.62 9.16
CA LYS A 93 -27.40 7.43 9.50
C LYS A 93 -26.67 6.73 10.63
N ALA A 94 -27.40 6.38 11.68
CA ALA A 94 -26.88 5.53 12.75
C ALA A 94 -26.39 4.21 12.15
N GLN A 95 -25.29 3.68 12.67
CA GLN A 95 -24.84 2.33 12.30
C GLN A 95 -25.86 1.29 12.74
N ASP A 96 -25.93 0.13 12.06
CA ASP A 96 -26.85 -0.96 12.39
C ASP A 96 -26.79 -1.37 13.88
N ASP A 97 -25.60 -1.35 14.47
CA ASP A 97 -25.37 -1.65 15.89
C ASP A 97 -25.95 -0.58 16.83
N GLU A 98 -25.97 0.68 16.41
CA GLU A 98 -26.58 1.77 17.17
C GLU A 98 -28.10 1.74 17.04
N ILE A 99 -28.62 1.41 15.85
CA ILE A 99 -30.06 1.24 15.60
C ILE A 99 -30.63 0.15 16.50
N THR A 100 -29.96 -1.01 16.58
CA THR A 100 -30.41 -2.13 17.43
C THR A 100 -30.39 -1.77 18.92
N ARG A 101 -29.33 -1.13 19.43
CA ARG A 101 -29.25 -0.68 20.83
C ARG A 101 -30.36 0.32 21.17
N ASN A 102 -30.61 1.28 20.29
CA ASN A 102 -31.67 2.28 20.49
C ASN A 102 -33.06 1.64 20.44
N LEU A 103 -33.28 0.65 19.55
CA LEU A 103 -34.53 -0.09 19.48
C LEU A 103 -34.79 -0.89 20.77
N VAL A 104 -33.77 -1.53 21.35
CA VAL A 104 -33.88 -2.22 22.65
C VAL A 104 -34.19 -1.25 23.78
N GLY A 105 -33.51 -0.10 23.82
CA GLY A 105 -33.79 0.95 24.80
C GLY A 105 -35.22 1.46 24.72
N LEU A 106 -35.74 1.63 23.51
CA LEU A 106 -37.12 2.07 23.26
C LEU A 106 -38.14 1.00 23.67
N ALA A 107 -37.88 -0.28 23.36
CA ALA A 107 -38.74 -1.38 23.77
C ALA A 107 -38.86 -1.50 25.31
N LYS A 108 -37.75 -1.28 26.04
CA LYS A 108 -37.74 -1.29 27.51
C LYS A 108 -38.45 -0.10 28.15
N THR A 109 -38.35 1.08 27.53
CA THR A 109 -38.96 2.30 28.08
C THR A 109 -40.43 2.43 27.72
N ARG A 110 -40.87 1.79 26.64
CA ARG A 110 -42.22 1.89 26.09
C ARG A 110 -42.79 0.51 25.69
N PRO A 111 -43.18 -0.31 26.67
CA PRO A 111 -43.80 -1.61 26.43
C PRO A 111 -45.18 -1.50 25.76
N ASP A 112 -45.79 -0.31 25.73
CA ASP A 112 -47.08 -0.01 25.10
C ASP A 112 -47.03 -0.04 23.56
N ILE A 113 -45.88 0.32 22.97
CA ILE A 113 -45.69 0.34 21.51
C ILE A 113 -45.39 -1.06 20.98
N PHE A 114 -44.65 -1.83 21.77
CA PHE A 114 -44.01 -3.07 21.36
C PHE A 114 -44.74 -4.29 21.94
N GLY A 115 -46.07 -4.22 22.00
CA GLY A 115 -47.01 -5.07 22.75
C GLY A 115 -47.04 -6.59 22.52
N SER A 116 -45.95 -7.21 22.10
CA SER A 116 -45.64 -8.61 22.41
C SER A 116 -44.94 -8.69 23.78
N THR A 117 -45.11 -9.80 24.49
CA THR A 117 -44.48 -10.09 25.80
C THR A 117 -43.05 -9.56 25.88
N GLU A 118 -42.81 -8.67 26.85
CA GLU A 118 -41.54 -7.92 27.06
C GLU A 118 -40.31 -8.85 27.11
N GLU A 119 -40.50 -10.06 27.63
CA GLU A 119 -39.47 -11.09 27.74
C GLU A 119 -39.06 -11.63 26.36
N GLU A 120 -40.00 -11.92 25.46
CA GLU A 120 -39.68 -12.53 24.17
C GLU A 120 -38.91 -11.58 23.25
N MET A 121 -39.33 -10.31 23.14
CA MET A 121 -38.61 -9.36 22.28
C MET A 121 -37.30 -8.87 22.88
N SER A 122 -37.21 -8.73 24.20
CA SER A 122 -35.93 -8.42 24.84
C SER A 122 -34.93 -9.56 24.68
N GLU A 123 -35.39 -10.82 24.71
CA GLU A 123 -34.55 -12.01 24.52
C GLU A 123 -34.13 -12.20 23.05
N ILE A 124 -35.05 -11.99 22.09
CA ILE A 124 -34.74 -12.05 20.65
C ILE A 124 -33.72 -10.98 20.26
N VAL A 125 -33.90 -9.74 20.71
CA VAL A 125 -32.98 -8.67 20.30
C VAL A 125 -31.65 -8.73 21.06
N SER A 126 -31.64 -9.11 22.34
CA SER A 126 -30.40 -9.28 23.10
C SER A 126 -29.56 -10.47 22.60
N SER A 127 -30.21 -11.57 22.20
CA SER A 127 -29.51 -12.70 21.56
C SER A 127 -28.92 -12.31 20.21
N GLN A 128 -29.63 -11.52 19.41
CA GLN A 128 -29.15 -11.04 18.11
C GLN A 128 -27.99 -10.03 18.26
N ILE A 129 -28.02 -9.19 19.30
CA ILE A 129 -26.88 -8.33 19.67
C ILE A 129 -25.69 -9.17 20.10
N ARG A 130 -25.91 -10.22 20.90
CA ARG A 130 -24.85 -11.14 21.37
C ARG A 130 -24.20 -11.87 20.19
N GLU A 131 -24.99 -12.35 19.24
CA GLU A 131 -24.54 -12.98 18.01
C GLU A 131 -23.69 -12.01 17.16
N LYS A 132 -24.15 -10.78 16.97
CA LYS A 132 -23.41 -9.71 16.27
C LYS A 132 -22.11 -9.32 16.98
N LEU A 133 -22.10 -9.24 18.31
CA LEU A 133 -20.88 -9.00 19.09
C LEU A 133 -19.89 -10.16 19.00
N LEU A 134 -20.36 -11.41 19.01
CA LEU A 134 -19.52 -12.59 18.79
C LEU A 134 -18.93 -12.60 17.36
N SER A 135 -19.61 -12.02 16.39
CA SER A 135 -19.12 -11.87 15.01
C SER A 135 -18.01 -10.81 14.85
N GLY A 136 -17.65 -10.09 15.92
CA GLY A 136 -16.43 -9.29 15.99
C GLY A 136 -16.51 -7.85 15.45
N THR A 137 -17.70 -7.35 15.13
CA THR A 137 -17.87 -6.02 14.50
C THR A 137 -18.11 -4.85 15.46
N GLY A 138 -18.39 -5.10 16.75
CA GLY A 138 -18.84 -4.06 17.67
C GLY A 138 -17.75 -3.53 18.62
N ARG A 139 -17.09 -2.41 18.30
CA ARG A 139 -16.42 -1.59 19.33
C ARG A 139 -17.46 -0.75 20.09
N ALA A 140 -17.28 -0.64 21.40
CA ALA A 140 -18.15 0.16 22.25
C ALA A 140 -17.97 1.65 21.91
N VAL A 141 -19.02 2.28 21.40
CA VAL A 141 -19.12 3.73 21.21
C VAL A 141 -19.38 4.34 22.59
N VAL A 142 -18.37 5.00 23.14
CA VAL A 142 -18.49 5.76 24.40
C VAL A 142 -18.96 7.16 24.03
N TRP A 143 -20.22 7.46 24.31
CA TRP A 143 -20.79 8.80 24.14
C TRP A 143 -20.63 9.58 25.46
N ASP A 144 -19.72 10.56 25.48
CA ASP A 144 -19.64 11.56 26.54
C ASP A 144 -20.71 12.62 26.29
N GLY A 145 -21.86 12.40 26.90
CA GLY A 145 -22.96 13.35 26.94
C GLY A 145 -23.41 13.60 28.37
N SER A 146 -22.61 14.30 29.20
CA SER A 146 -23.12 14.88 30.44
C SER A 146 -22.30 16.07 30.97
N ARG A 147 -22.73 17.30 30.67
CA ARG A 147 -23.00 18.43 31.61
C ARG A 147 -22.94 19.80 30.92
N ARG A 148 -24.09 20.33 30.51
CA ARG A 148 -24.84 21.42 31.18
C ARG A 148 -26.06 21.79 30.36
#